data_AF-A0AAJ6J1A2-F1
#
_entry.id   AF-A0AAJ6J1A2-F1
#
_cell.length_a   1.000
_cell.length_b   1.000
_cell.length_c   1.000
_cell.angle_alpha   90.00
_cell.angle_beta   90.00
_cell.angle_gamma   90.00
#
_symmetry.space_group_name_H-M   'P 1'
#
loop_
_entity.id
_entity.type
_entity.pdbx_description
1 polymer ?
#
loop_
_entity_poly.entity_id
_entity_poly.type
_entity_poly.pdbx_seq_one_letter_code
_entity_poly.pdbx_strand_id
1 'polypeptide(L)'
;MPFPHHSLMDAVAARLGLRRAYSTTSAVDDVLTEQTAAANRKATNGGRAIGPHGSALAMQPCVLDIRGRVLADVLHLESLLDDARTHGMPVRLIHRLEAAVRNGHMLTVLLSDTSHATADAHTAGH
;
A
#
# COMPACT_ATOMS: atom_id res chain seq x y z
N MET A 1 -33.75 -15.26 4.76
CA MET A 1 -33.14 -13.98 5.19
C MET A 1 -31.61 -14.11 5.05
N PRO A 2 -30.98 -13.67 3.94
CA PRO A 2 -29.53 -13.70 3.82
C PRO A 2 -28.89 -12.39 4.32
N PHE A 3 -27.76 -12.51 5.01
CA PHE A 3 -27.04 -11.44 5.74
C PHE A 3 -26.33 -10.41 4.82
N PRO A 4 -26.08 -9.17 5.29
CA PRO A 4 -25.63 -8.01 4.49
C PRO A 4 -24.11 -7.96 4.26
N HIS A 5 -23.43 -9.09 4.13
CA HIS A 5 -21.96 -9.11 3.95
C HIS A 5 -21.51 -8.44 2.64
N HIS A 6 -22.39 -8.39 1.63
CA HIS A 6 -22.09 -7.75 0.36
C HIS A 6 -21.97 -6.22 0.48
N SER A 7 -22.70 -5.60 1.41
CA SER A 7 -22.79 -4.14 1.54
C SER A 7 -21.52 -3.51 2.12
N LEU A 8 -20.84 -4.18 3.06
CA LEU A 8 -19.63 -3.64 3.68
C LEU A 8 -18.39 -3.78 2.77
N MET A 9 -18.28 -4.90 2.06
CA MET A 9 -17.24 -5.07 1.04
C MET A 9 -17.44 -4.13 -0.15
N ASP A 10 -18.69 -3.85 -0.55
CA ASP A 10 -18.97 -2.85 -1.59
C ASP A 10 -18.70 -1.42 -1.13
N ALA A 11 -19.02 -1.09 0.13
CA ALA A 11 -18.70 0.21 0.70
C ALA A 11 -17.18 0.42 0.83
N VAL A 12 -16.44 -0.62 1.22
CA VAL A 12 -14.98 -0.61 1.27
C VAL A 12 -14.38 -0.54 -0.14
N ALA A 13 -14.90 -1.30 -1.10
CA ALA A 13 -14.45 -1.26 -2.49
C ALA A 13 -14.74 0.11 -3.14
N ALA A 14 -15.91 0.71 -2.90
CA ALA A 14 -16.24 2.04 -3.37
C ALA A 14 -15.33 3.11 -2.73
N ARG A 15 -15.05 3.00 -1.43
CA ARG A 15 -14.18 3.92 -0.68
C ARG A 15 -12.69 3.76 -1.01
N LEU A 16 -12.27 2.57 -1.43
CA LEU A 16 -10.92 2.27 -1.92
C LEU A 16 -10.79 2.48 -3.45
N GLY A 17 -11.83 2.96 -4.13
CA GLY A 17 -11.78 3.24 -5.57
C GLY A 17 -11.83 2.01 -6.48
N LEU A 18 -11.99 0.80 -5.93
CA LEU A 18 -11.94 -0.48 -6.63
C LEU A 18 -13.08 -0.73 -7.64
N ARG A 19 -14.14 0.10 -7.64
CA ARG A 19 -15.30 -0.07 -8.54
C ARG A 19 -15.76 1.18 -9.27
N ARG A 20 -15.12 2.34 -9.05
CA ARG A 20 -15.56 3.62 -9.62
C ARG A 20 -14.49 4.23 -10.51
N ALA A 21 -14.78 4.34 -11.79
CA ALA A 21 -14.01 5.16 -12.71
C ALA A 21 -14.38 6.64 -12.53
N TYR A 22 -13.37 7.51 -12.55
CA TYR A 22 -13.55 8.96 -12.46
C TYR A 22 -13.25 9.57 -13.83
N SER A 23 -14.18 10.40 -14.34
CA SER A 23 -14.09 11.00 -15.67
C SER A 23 -13.39 12.37 -15.68
N THR A 24 -13.10 12.94 -14.50
CA THR A 24 -12.44 14.24 -14.36
C THR A 24 -11.27 14.16 -13.40
N THR A 25 -10.26 14.99 -13.61
CA THR A 25 -9.08 15.07 -12.73
C THR A 25 -9.47 15.54 -11.34
N SER A 26 -10.37 16.54 -11.23
CA SER A 26 -10.88 17.03 -9.94
C SER A 26 -11.49 15.92 -9.09
N ALA A 27 -12.27 15.01 -9.70
CA ALA A 27 -12.87 13.90 -8.97
C ALA A 27 -11.83 12.87 -8.49
N VAL A 28 -10.71 12.73 -9.21
CA VAL A 28 -9.57 11.91 -8.75
C VAL A 28 -8.86 12.61 -7.59
N ASP A 29 -8.62 13.92 -7.69
CA ASP A 29 -7.93 14.72 -6.65
C ASP A 29 -8.69 14.71 -5.31
N ASP A 30 -10.03 14.80 -5.36
CA ASP A 30 -10.89 14.70 -4.19
C ASP A 30 -10.72 13.36 -3.46
N VAL A 31 -10.65 12.27 -4.22
CA VAL A 31 -10.47 10.92 -3.67
C VAL A 31 -9.09 10.74 -3.06
N LEU A 32 -8.03 11.22 -3.73
CA LEU A 32 -6.67 11.18 -3.22
C LEU A 32 -6.55 11.98 -1.90
N THR A 33 -7.23 13.12 -1.83
CA THR A 33 -7.31 13.96 -0.62
C THR A 33 -8.01 13.22 0.52
N GLU A 34 -9.15 12.58 0.25
CA GLU A 34 -9.87 11.81 1.27
C GLU A 34 -9.05 10.59 1.75
N GLN A 35 -8.41 9.87 0.83
CA GLN A 35 -7.56 8.72 1.16
C GLN A 35 -6.39 9.13 2.05
N THR A 36 -5.72 10.24 1.72
CA THR A 36 -4.63 10.79 2.54
C THR A 36 -5.12 11.16 3.93
N ALA A 37 -6.26 11.87 4.03
CA ALA A 37 -6.84 12.24 5.31
C ALA A 37 -7.25 11.01 6.14
N ALA A 38 -7.78 9.97 5.51
CA ALA A 38 -8.16 8.72 6.18
C ALA A 38 -6.94 7.95 6.69
N ALA A 39 -5.87 7.86 5.88
CA ALA A 39 -4.61 7.24 6.26
C ALA A 39 -3.97 7.97 7.46
N ASN A 40 -3.94 9.31 7.43
CA ASN A 40 -3.44 10.12 8.54
C ASN A 40 -4.23 9.89 9.83
N ARG A 41 -5.58 9.91 9.76
CA ARG A 41 -6.43 9.59 10.93
C ARG A 41 -6.14 8.20 11.48
N LYS A 42 -5.98 7.19 10.62
CA LYS A 42 -5.65 5.82 11.04
C LYS A 42 -4.29 5.75 11.72
N ALA A 43 -3.29 6.44 11.19
CA ALA A 43 -1.94 6.50 11.76
C ALA A 43 -1.92 7.21 13.12
N THR A 44 -2.62 8.34 13.27
CA THR A 44 -2.73 9.07 14.54
C THR A 44 -3.50 8.26 15.59
N ASN A 45 -4.60 7.61 15.21
CA ASN A 45 -5.43 6.83 16.13
C ASN A 45 -4.81 5.47 16.50
N GLY A 46 -3.90 4.94 15.66
CA GLY A 46 -3.11 3.75 15.94
C GLY A 46 -1.78 4.03 16.66
N GLY A 47 -1.40 5.31 16.80
CA GLY A 47 -0.16 5.75 17.44
C GLY A 47 -0.27 5.70 18.96
N ARG A 48 0.43 4.74 19.59
CA ARG A 48 0.06 4.17 20.91
C ARG A 48 0.67 2.80 21.24
N ALA A 49 1.34 2.09 20.33
CA ALA A 49 1.87 0.74 20.61
C ALA A 49 3.40 0.65 20.58
N ILE A 50 4.09 1.80 20.60
CA ILE A 50 5.51 1.86 20.89
C ILE A 50 5.66 2.31 22.34
N GLY A 51 5.34 1.42 23.28
CA GLY A 51 5.95 1.48 24.60
C GLY A 51 7.48 1.41 24.44
N PRO A 52 8.28 1.92 25.39
CA PRO A 52 9.72 2.14 25.20
C PRO A 52 10.37 0.88 24.60
N HIS A 53 10.68 0.93 23.30
CA HIS A 53 11.21 -0.21 22.56
C HIS A 53 12.67 -0.40 22.95
N GLY A 54 12.92 -1.23 23.95
CA GLY A 54 14.27 -1.64 24.33
C GLY A 54 14.94 -2.56 23.30
N SER A 55 14.29 -2.90 22.18
CA SER A 55 14.82 -3.82 21.16
C SER A 55 14.32 -3.51 19.76
N ALA A 56 15.24 -3.49 18.79
CA ALA A 56 14.96 -3.35 17.36
C ALA A 56 14.04 -4.47 16.81
N LEU A 57 14.04 -5.66 17.43
CA LEU A 57 13.15 -6.76 17.03
C LEU A 57 11.67 -6.43 17.17
N ALA A 58 11.30 -5.56 18.11
CA ALA A 58 9.90 -5.19 18.31
C ALA A 58 9.28 -4.53 17.05
N MET A 59 10.11 -3.96 16.18
CA MET A 59 9.67 -3.33 14.93
C MET A 59 9.48 -4.35 13.80
N GLN A 60 10.15 -5.51 13.86
CA GLN A 60 10.27 -6.45 12.75
C GLN A 60 8.91 -6.98 12.24
N PRO A 61 7.95 -7.40 13.10
CA PRO A 61 6.66 -7.90 12.60
C PRO A 61 5.88 -6.85 11.82
N CYS A 62 5.93 -5.59 12.26
CA CYS A 62 5.25 -4.48 11.59
C CYS A 62 5.87 -4.18 10.22
N VAL A 63 7.22 -4.16 10.14
CA VAL A 63 7.93 -3.92 8.87
C VAL A 63 7.66 -5.05 7.87
N LEU A 64 7.67 -6.32 8.32
CA LEU A 64 7.35 -7.47 7.49
C LEU A 64 5.90 -7.45 6.97
N ASP A 65 4.95 -7.09 7.82
CA ASP A 65 3.53 -6.95 7.46
C ASP A 65 3.33 -5.83 6.42
N ILE A 66 3.98 -4.68 6.60
CA ILE A 66 3.96 -3.59 5.60
C ILE A 66 4.58 -4.06 4.27
N ARG A 67 5.75 -4.71 4.30
CA ARG A 67 6.40 -5.26 3.10
C ARG A 67 5.48 -6.21 2.34
N GLY A 68 4.82 -7.12 3.05
CA GLY A 68 3.91 -8.10 2.45
C GLY A 68 2.75 -7.43 1.71
N ARG A 69 2.12 -6.43 2.33
CA ARG A 69 1.04 -5.66 1.68
C ARG A 69 1.52 -4.88 0.46
N VAL A 70 2.63 -4.16 0.59
CA VAL A 70 3.20 -3.38 -0.52
C VAL A 70 3.56 -4.29 -1.69
N LEU A 71 4.19 -5.44 -1.46
CA LEU A 71 4.54 -6.38 -2.53
C LEU A 71 3.29 -6.89 -3.25
N ALA A 72 2.23 -7.25 -2.54
CA ALA A 72 0.98 -7.69 -3.16
C ALA A 72 0.38 -6.60 -4.06
N ASP A 73 0.35 -5.36 -3.60
CA ASP A 73 -0.15 -4.21 -4.38
C ASP A 73 0.73 -3.94 -5.62
N VAL A 74 2.06 -4.10 -5.50
CA VAL A 74 2.99 -3.93 -6.62
C VAL A 74 2.80 -5.00 -7.70
N LEU A 75 2.64 -6.27 -7.32
CA LEU A 75 2.34 -7.35 -8.27
C LEU A 75 0.99 -7.13 -8.99
N HIS A 76 0.02 -6.54 -8.28
CA HIS A 76 -1.24 -6.15 -8.92
C HIS A 76 -1.04 -5.00 -9.92
N LEU A 77 -0.22 -4.00 -9.61
CA LEU A 77 0.15 -2.92 -10.55
C LEU A 77 0.89 -3.45 -11.79
N GLU A 78 1.73 -4.48 -11.65
CA GLU A 78 2.36 -5.15 -12.79
C GLU A 78 1.33 -5.77 -13.73
N SER A 79 0.34 -6.47 -13.16
CA SER A 79 -0.76 -7.04 -13.95
C SER A 79 -1.53 -5.96 -14.72
N LEU A 80 -1.82 -4.82 -14.07
CA LEU A 80 -2.48 -3.67 -14.72
C LEU A 80 -1.62 -3.03 -15.82
N LEU A 81 -0.30 -2.99 -15.63
CA LEU A 81 0.64 -2.50 -16.64
C LEU A 81 0.66 -3.41 -17.87
N ASP A 82 0.68 -4.73 -17.67
CA ASP A 82 0.65 -5.70 -18.77
C ASP A 82 -0.67 -5.64 -19.54
N ASP A 83 -1.79 -5.48 -18.84
CA ASP A 83 -3.09 -5.24 -19.47
C ASP A 83 -3.09 -3.92 -20.27
N ALA A 84 -2.55 -2.84 -19.71
CA ALA A 84 -2.48 -1.55 -20.39
C ALA A 84 -1.64 -1.62 -21.68
N ARG A 85 -0.54 -2.38 -21.67
CA ARG A 85 0.29 -2.64 -22.85
C ARG A 85 -0.45 -3.47 -23.89
N THR A 86 -1.08 -4.56 -23.46
CA THR A 86 -1.85 -5.48 -24.33
C THR A 86 -2.96 -4.76 -25.08
N HIS A 87 -3.65 -3.85 -24.41
CA HIS A 87 -4.79 -3.13 -24.97
C HIS A 87 -4.42 -1.78 -25.62
N GLY A 88 -3.13 -1.47 -25.76
CA GLY A 88 -2.68 -0.25 -26.44
C GLY A 88 -3.12 1.05 -25.75
N MET A 89 -3.15 1.07 -24.42
CA MET A 89 -3.50 2.26 -23.65
C MET A 89 -2.52 3.43 -23.94
N PRO A 90 -2.92 4.68 -23.67
CA PRO A 90 -2.07 5.84 -23.94
C PRO A 90 -0.67 5.72 -23.33
N VAL A 91 0.38 5.99 -24.11
CA VAL A 91 1.79 5.83 -23.70
C VAL A 91 2.12 6.54 -22.39
N ARG A 92 1.51 7.71 -22.14
CA ARG A 92 1.69 8.46 -20.89
C ARG A 92 1.19 7.68 -19.68
N LEU A 93 0.08 6.93 -19.80
CA LEU A 93 -0.45 6.08 -18.73
C LEU A 93 0.50 4.90 -18.47
N ILE A 94 0.96 4.23 -19.53
CA ILE A 94 1.92 3.12 -19.44
C ILE A 94 3.19 3.57 -18.71
N HIS A 95 3.79 4.70 -19.08
CA HIS A 95 4.97 5.23 -18.39
C HIS A 95 4.72 5.55 -16.91
N ARG A 96 3.52 6.01 -16.55
CA ARG A 96 3.16 6.27 -15.14
C ARG A 96 3.02 4.97 -14.36
N LEU A 97 2.43 3.93 -14.95
CA LEU A 97 2.33 2.60 -14.36
C LEU A 97 3.72 1.97 -14.19
N GLU A 98 4.60 2.06 -15.18
CA GLU A 98 6.00 1.61 -15.09
C GLU A 98 6.76 2.30 -13.95
N ALA A 99 6.59 3.61 -13.82
CA ALA A 99 7.20 4.36 -12.72
C ALA A 99 6.64 3.91 -11.36
N ALA A 100 5.33 3.68 -11.25
CA ALA A 100 4.71 3.20 -10.02
C ALA A 100 5.23 1.81 -9.62
N VAL A 101 5.26 0.86 -10.55
CA VAL A 101 5.82 -0.50 -10.35
C VAL A 101 7.28 -0.42 -9.89
N ARG A 102 8.11 0.37 -10.57
CA ARG A 102 9.53 0.52 -10.23
C ARG A 102 9.74 1.06 -8.82
N ASN A 103 9.01 2.11 -8.45
CA ASN A 103 9.12 2.70 -7.11
C ASN A 103 8.58 1.73 -6.03
N GLY A 104 7.53 0.98 -6.33
CA GLY A 104 6.99 -0.04 -5.43
C GLY A 104 7.97 -1.19 -5.17
N HIS A 105 8.68 -1.66 -6.20
CA HIS A 105 9.76 -2.64 -6.04
C HIS A 105 10.90 -2.10 -5.19
N MET A 106 11.33 -0.86 -5.45
CA MET A 106 12.36 -0.20 -4.65
C MET A 106 11.96 -0.13 -3.17
N LEU A 107 10.72 0.27 -2.87
CA LEU A 107 10.20 0.28 -1.50
C LEU A 107 10.18 -1.12 -0.87
N THR A 108 9.78 -2.14 -1.63
CA THR A 108 9.76 -3.53 -1.14
C THR A 108 11.15 -4.03 -0.75
N VAL A 109 12.18 -3.69 -1.55
CA VAL A 109 13.58 -3.99 -1.23
C VAL A 109 14.00 -3.28 0.05
N LEU A 110 13.77 -1.97 0.15
CA LEU A 110 14.13 -1.18 1.33
C LEU A 110 13.46 -1.72 2.62
N LEU A 111 12.21 -2.17 2.55
CA LEU A 111 11.52 -2.78 3.68
C LEU A 111 12.11 -4.17 4.04
N SER A 112 12.59 -4.91 3.04
CA SER A 112 13.34 -6.16 3.25
C SER A 112 14.66 -5.88 3.98
N ASP A 113 15.42 -4.88 3.52
CA ASP A 113 16.69 -4.48 4.13
C ASP A 113 16.47 -3.95 5.55
N THR A 114 15.40 -3.19 5.78
CA THR A 114 15.00 -2.74 7.11
C THR A 114 14.70 -3.93 8.02
N SER A 115 14.02 -4.97 7.51
CA SER A 115 13.73 -6.18 8.28
C SER A 115 15.01 -6.93 8.65
N HIS A 116 15.99 -7.02 7.74
CA HIS A 116 17.32 -7.57 8.06
C HIS A 116 18.05 -6.73 9.11
N ALA A 117 18.05 -5.39 8.97
CA ALA A 117 18.68 -4.50 9.92
C ALA A 117 18.11 -4.65 11.35
N THR A 118 16.81 -4.97 11.49
CA THR A 118 16.25 -5.28 12.83
C THR A 118 16.83 -6.56 13.44
N ALA A 119 17.12 -7.58 12.64
CA ALA A 119 17.75 -8.82 13.09
C ALA A 119 19.24 -8.61 13.40
N ASP A 120 19.95 -7.89 12.52
CA ASP A 120 21.37 -7.56 12.73
C ASP A 120 21.57 -6.76 14.02
N ALA A 121 20.75 -5.74 14.25
CA ALA A 121 20.79 -4.92 15.46
C ALA A 121 20.53 -5.74 16.74
N HIS A 122 19.69 -6.77 16.67
CA HIS A 122 19.48 -7.69 17.79
C HIS A 122 20.71 -8.56 18.05
N THR A 123 21.33 -9.08 16.99
CA THR A 123 22.52 -9.93 17.11
C THR A 123 23.75 -9.15 17.58
N ALA A 124 23.85 -7.86 17.24
CA ALA A 124 24.97 -6.99 17.65
C ALA A 124 24.85 -6.44 19.08
N GLY A 125 23.66 -6.51 19.68
CA GLY A 125 23.38 -6.07 21.06
C GLY A 125 23.59 -7.16 22.13
N HIS A 126 24.20 -8.29 21.76
CA HIS A 126 24.51 -9.44 22.63
C HIS A 126 25.99 -9.80 22.56
#